data_AF-A0A2G4FSI3-F1
#
_entry.id   AF-A0A2G4FSI3-F1
#
_cell.length_a   1.000
_cell.length_b   1.000
_cell.length_c   1.000
_cell.angle_alpha   90.00
_cell.angle_beta   90.00
_cell.angle_gamma   90.00
#
_symmetry.space_group_name_H-M   'P 1'
#
loop_
_entity.id
_entity.type
_entity.pdbx_description
1 polymer ?
#
loop_
_entity_poly.entity_id
_entity_poly.type
_entity_poly.pdbx_seq_one_letter_code
_entity_poly.pdbx_strand_id
1 'polypeptide(L)' 'HPLQVAWREIDVPQCGFCQSGQIMQAATLLAKNSTPTDAEIDTAMNGHICRCGTYPRIRAAIKAAAEATR' A
#
# COMPACT_ATOMS: atom_id res chain seq x y z
N HIS A 1 5.05 -2.92 11.66
CA HIS A 1 4.62 -1.66 11.01
C HIS A 1 3.15 -1.78 10.59
N PRO A 2 2.30 -0.76 10.77
CA PRO A 2 0.86 -0.80 10.41
C PRO A 2 0.58 -1.31 8.98
N LEU A 3 1.36 -0.85 8.00
CA LEU A 3 1.31 -1.39 6.62
C LEU A 3 1.50 -2.90 6.52
N GLN A 4 2.44 -3.51 7.25
CA GLN A 4 2.67 -4.97 7.19
C GLN A 4 1.53 -5.76 7.86
N VAL A 5 0.81 -5.14 8.81
CA VAL A 5 -0.39 -5.74 9.41
C VAL A 5 -1.52 -5.72 8.38
N ALA A 6 -1.82 -4.54 7.82
CA ALA A 6 -2.83 -4.38 6.78
C ALA A 6 -2.56 -5.25 5.53
N TRP A 7 -1.30 -5.38 5.11
CA TRP A 7 -0.91 -6.23 3.98
C TRP A 7 -1.27 -7.71 4.19
N ARG A 8 -1.15 -8.19 5.43
CA ARG A 8 -1.49 -9.58 5.80
C ARG A 8 -2.99 -9.75 5.95
N GLU A 9 -3.68 -8.82 6.60
CA GLU A 9 -5.12 -8.89 6.84
C GLU A 9 -5.93 -8.84 5.54
N ILE A 10 -5.45 -8.09 4.54
CA ILE A 10 -6.13 -7.91 3.24
C ILE A 10 -5.61 -8.91 2.18
N ASP A 11 -4.70 -9.81 2.56
CA ASP A 11 -4.12 -10.81 1.66
C ASP A 11 -3.59 -10.17 0.35
N VAL A 12 -2.76 -9.13 0.49
CA VAL A 12 -2.22 -8.37 -0.66
C VAL A 12 -1.22 -9.18 -1.49
N PRO A 13 -0.26 -9.93 -0.91
CA PRO A 13 0.73 -10.67 -1.68
C PRO A 13 0.13 -11.84 -2.46
N GLN A 14 0.48 -11.95 -3.75
CA GLN A 14 0.44 -13.21 -4.48
C GLN A 14 1.86 -13.79 -4.59
N CYS A 15 2.61 -13.43 -5.65
CA CYS A 15 4.00 -13.89 -5.81
C CYS A 15 5.01 -13.26 -4.84
N GLY A 16 4.62 -12.22 -4.09
CA GLY A 16 5.47 -11.54 -3.10
C GLY A 16 6.54 -10.59 -3.67
N PHE A 17 6.90 -10.67 -4.95
CA PHE A 17 8.07 -9.99 -5.50
C PHE A 17 8.04 -8.45 -5.35
N CYS A 18 6.93 -7.80 -5.67
CA CYS A 18 6.82 -6.33 -5.61
C CYS A 18 6.51 -5.79 -4.21
N GLN A 19 6.23 -6.64 -3.22
CA GLN A 19 5.54 -6.20 -1.99
C GLN A 19 6.41 -5.35 -1.08
N SER A 20 7.71 -5.64 -0.98
CA SER A 20 8.64 -4.84 -0.19
C SER A 20 8.74 -3.40 -0.71
N GLY A 21 8.90 -3.22 -2.02
CA GLY A 21 8.92 -1.91 -2.67
C GLY A 21 7.62 -1.12 -2.43
N GLN A 22 6.47 -1.78 -2.62
CA GLN A 22 5.16 -1.19 -2.39
C GLN A 22 4.98 -0.73 -0.93
N ILE A 23 5.38 -1.55 0.05
CA ILE A 23 5.27 -1.20 1.47
C ILE A 23 6.16 0.02 1.80
N MET A 24 7.38 0.06 1.28
CA MET A 24 8.29 1.19 1.53
C MET A 24 7.78 2.49 0.90
N GLN A 25 7.23 2.42 -0.31
CA GLN A 25 6.61 3.55 -0.97
C GLN A 25 5.37 4.04 -0.22
N ALA A 26 4.53 3.10 0.23
CA ALA A 26 3.36 3.42 1.03
C ALA A 26 3.73 4.06 2.37
N ALA A 27 4.80 3.61 3.03
CA ALA A 27 5.30 4.23 4.25
C ALA A 27 5.72 5.69 4.01
N THR A 28 6.40 5.93 2.89
CA THR A 28 6.81 7.29 2.48
C THR A 28 5.61 8.18 2.15
N LEU A 29 4.58 7.63 1.50
CA LEU A 29 3.33 8.35 1.22
C LEU A 29 2.63 8.74 2.53
N LEU A 30 2.41 7.78 3.43
CA LEU A 30 1.67 8.01 4.68
C LEU A 30 2.39 8.93 5.66
N ALA A 31 3.73 8.96 5.62
CA ALA A 31 4.51 9.93 6.38
C ALA A 31 4.29 11.39 5.92
N LYS A 32 3.90 11.60 4.66
CA LYS A 32 3.65 12.94 4.08
C LYS A 32 2.17 13.30 4.06
N ASN A 33 1.30 12.33 3.84
CA ASN A 33 -0.15 12.48 3.77
C ASN A 33 -0.79 11.30 4.49
N SER A 34 -1.30 11.54 5.70
CA SER A 34 -1.94 10.52 6.54
C SER A 34 -3.35 10.14 6.09
N THR A 35 -3.93 10.83 5.10
CA THR A 35 -5.27 10.54 4.58
C THR A 35 -5.30 10.65 3.04
N PRO A 36 -4.53 9.81 2.32
CA PRO A 36 -4.43 9.91 0.88
C PRO A 36 -5.71 9.43 0.18
N THR A 37 -6.07 10.12 -0.89
CA THR A 37 -7.13 9.72 -1.82
C THR A 37 -6.66 8.58 -2.72
N ASP A 38 -7.61 7.97 -3.44
CA ASP A 38 -7.29 6.89 -4.37
C ASP A 38 -6.35 7.31 -5.51
N ALA A 39 -6.57 8.51 -6.07
CA ALA A 39 -5.72 9.04 -7.12
C ALA A 39 -4.28 9.30 -6.62
N GLU A 40 -4.13 9.76 -5.38
CA GLU A 40 -2.80 9.97 -4.77
C GLU A 40 -2.08 8.65 -4.50
N ILE A 41 -2.80 7.62 -4.03
CA ILE A 41 -2.24 6.28 -3.87
C ILE A 41 -1.75 5.75 -5.21
N ASP A 42 -2.57 5.82 -6.26
CA ASP A 42 -2.18 5.34 -7.59
C ASP A 42 -0.95 6.07 -8.12
N THR A 43 -0.96 7.40 -8.01
CA THR A 43 0.17 8.24 -8.44
C THR A 43 1.45 7.87 -7.69
N ALA A 44 1.36 7.66 -6.37
CA ALA A 44 2.50 7.28 -5.55
C ALA A 44 3.03 5.87 -5.87
N MET A 45 2.17 4.95 -6.32
CA MET A 45 2.55 3.56 -6.64
C MET A 45 2.96 3.36 -8.10
N ASN A 46 2.87 4.35 -8.99
CA ASN A 46 3.21 4.22 -10.42
C ASN A 46 4.61 3.65 -10.69
N GLY A 47 5.58 3.89 -9.81
CA GLY A 47 6.94 3.35 -9.92
C GLY A 47 7.09 1.89 -9.48
N HIS A 48 6.04 1.28 -8.91
CA HIS A 48 6.07 -0.06 -8.31
C HIS A 48 5.09 -0.98 -9.05
N ILE A 49 5.61 -1.70 -10.05
CA ILE A 49 4.80 -2.54 -10.91
C ILE A 49 4.44 -3.86 -10.21
N CYS A 50 3.15 -4.20 -10.19
CA CYS A 50 2.63 -5.48 -9.75
C CYS A 50 2.15 -6.32 -10.94
N ARG A 51 2.85 -7.43 -11.23
CA ARG A 51 2.46 -8.34 -12.32
C ARG A 51 1.28 -9.25 -11.97
N CYS A 52 1.05 -9.48 -10.68
CA CYS A 52 -0.09 -10.24 -10.17
C CYS A 52 -1.41 -9.47 -10.21
N GLY A 53 -1.38 -8.15 -10.46
CA GLY A 53 -2.58 -7.33 -10.57
C GLY A 53 -3.29 -7.04 -9.23
N THR A 54 -2.57 -7.01 -8.10
CA THR A 54 -3.19 -6.83 -6.77
C THR A 54 -3.40 -5.37 -6.36
N TYR A 55 -3.38 -4.42 -7.30
CA TYR A 55 -3.51 -2.97 -7.02
C TYR A 55 -4.74 -2.59 -6.17
N PRO A 56 -5.94 -3.17 -6.37
CA PRO A 56 -7.08 -2.87 -5.50
C PRO A 56 -6.83 -3.26 -4.03
N ARG A 57 -6.13 -4.38 -3.80
CA ARG A 57 -5.76 -4.84 -2.43
C ARG A 57 -4.66 -3.97 -1.83
N ILE A 58 -3.67 -3.55 -2.62
CA ILE A 58 -2.62 -2.60 -2.21
C ILE A 58 -3.26 -1.29 -1.73
N ARG A 59 -4.17 -0.72 -2.53
CA ARG A 59 -4.92 0.50 -2.18
C ARG A 59 -5.71 0.33 -0.88
N ALA A 60 -6.45 -0.77 -0.74
CA ALA A 60 -7.20 -1.06 0.47
C ALA A 60 -6.29 -1.15 1.71
N ALA A 61 -5.13 -1.80 1.58
CA ALA A 61 -4.19 -1.95 2.68
C ALA A 61 -3.50 -0.64 3.08
N ILE A 62 -3.24 0.27 2.14
CA ILE A 62 -2.73 1.62 2.44
C ILE A 62 -3.76 2.40 3.24
N LYS A 63 -5.04 2.38 2.84
CA LYS A 63 -6.13 3.06 3.57
C LYS A 63 -6.32 2.50 4.97
N ALA A 64 -6.35 1.18 5.12
CA ALA A 64 -6.46 0.52 6.43
C ALA A 64 -5.27 0.88 7.34
N ALA A 65 -4.06 0.89 6.80
CA ALA A 65 -2.89 1.30 7.56
C ALA A 65 -2.94 2.78 7.98
N ALA A 66 -3.42 3.66 7.09
CA ALA A 66 -3.59 5.09 7.38
C ALA A 66 -4.56 5.31 8.56
N GLU A 67 -5.69 4.60 8.56
CA GLU A 67 -6.68 4.64 9.62
C GLU A 67 -6.14 4.10 10.95
N ALA A 68 -5.35 3.03 10.92
CA ALA A 68 -4.72 2.45 12.12
C ALA A 68 -3.62 3.33 12.74
N THR A 69 -3.12 4.33 12.01
CA THR A 69 -2.09 5.28 12.48
C THR A 69 -2.61 6.66 12.84
N ARG A 70 -3.92 6.86 12.74
CA ARG A 70 -4.59 8.10 13.10
C ARG A 70 -4.70 8.22 14.63
#